data_AF-A0A151INH8-F1
#
_entry.id   AF-A0A151INH8-F1
#
_cell.length_a   1.000
_cell.length_b   1.000
_cell.length_c   1.000
_cell.angle_alpha   90.00
_cell.angle_beta   90.00
_cell.angle_gamma   90.00
#
_symmetry.space_group_name_H-M   'P 1'
#
loop_
_entity.id
_entity.type
_entity.pdbx_description
1 polymer ?
#
loop_
_entity_poly.entity_id
_entity_poly.type
_entity_poly.pdbx_seq_one_letter_code
_entity_poly.pdbx_strand_id
1 'polypeptide(L)'
;LSTDSQLQQNETMPKIDIIKDAAKLTNTNIVYMKRVEEQNLQRAKQVQKYRKANSYTALVCGLAVIGIYAYTIHSVKQEKFLDDFEVPEKIIDNAT
;
A
#
# COMPACT_ATOMS: atom_id res chain seq x y z
N LEU A 1 22.55 25.05 18.35
CA LEU A 1 21.71 23.83 18.30
C LEU A 1 20.45 24.03 19.17
N SER A 2 19.66 25.09 18.91
CA SER A 2 18.53 25.48 19.80
C SER A 2 17.32 26.05 19.05
N THR A 3 17.39 26.15 17.72
CA THR A 3 16.38 26.82 16.89
C THR A 3 15.29 25.85 16.41
N ASP A 4 15.64 24.58 16.18
CA ASP A 4 14.70 23.57 15.62
C ASP A 4 13.60 23.17 16.62
N SER A 5 13.91 23.15 17.93
CA SER A 5 12.96 22.79 18.98
C SER A 5 11.87 23.86 19.19
N GLN A 6 12.18 25.13 18.91
CA GLN A 6 11.24 26.24 19.04
C GLN A 6 10.29 26.36 17.83
N LEU A 7 10.72 25.91 16.65
CA LEU A 7 9.88 25.85 15.44
C LEU A 7 8.85 24.71 15.52
N GLN A 8 9.24 23.54 16.06
CA GLN A 8 8.31 22.41 16.26
C GLN A 8 7.20 22.70 17.28
N GLN A 9 7.49 23.49 18.32
CA GLN A 9 6.46 23.92 19.28
C GLN A 9 5.48 24.95 18.68
N ASN A 10 5.87 25.65 17.60
CA ASN A 10 5.02 26.62 16.92
C ASN A 10 4.16 25.98 15.81
N GLU A 11 4.62 24.86 15.22
CA GLU A 11 3.84 24.10 14.22
C GLU A 11 2.64 23.35 14.81
N THR A 12 2.70 23.01 16.10
CA THR A 12 1.61 22.29 16.78
C THR A 12 0.80 23.27 17.62
N MET A 13 -0.39 23.62 17.11
CA MET A 13 -1.32 24.48 17.84
C MET A 13 -1.62 23.83 19.22
N PRO A 14 -1.37 24.54 20.34
CA PRO A 14 -1.61 23.99 21.67
C PRO A 14 -3.09 23.62 21.81
N LYS A 15 -3.36 22.45 22.39
CA LYS A 15 -4.71 21.94 22.55
C LYS A 15 -5.49 22.90 23.47
N ILE A 16 -6.55 23.49 22.94
CA ILE A 16 -7.37 24.46 23.68
C ILE A 16 -8.15 23.72 24.77
N ASP A 17 -7.93 24.11 26.03
CA ASP A 17 -8.70 23.62 27.17
C ASP A 17 -9.98 24.45 27.28
N ILE A 18 -11.09 23.87 26.78
CA ILE A 18 -12.40 24.51 26.67
C ILE A 18 -12.89 25.10 28.02
N ILE A 19 -12.47 24.51 29.15
CA ILE A 19 -12.87 24.92 30.50
C ILE A 19 -12.03 26.10 31.02
N LYS A 20 -10.73 26.17 30.67
CA LYS A 20 -9.83 27.26 31.11
C LYS A 20 -9.95 28.50 30.22
N ASP A 21 -10.18 28.31 28.92
CA ASP A 21 -10.24 29.39 27.92
C ASP A 21 -11.68 29.84 27.57
N ALA A 22 -12.69 29.31 28.28
CA ALA A 22 -14.10 29.63 28.07
C ALA A 22 -14.40 31.14 28.07
N ALA A 23 -13.68 31.92 28.90
CA ALA A 23 -13.83 33.37 28.99
C ALA A 23 -13.37 34.12 27.73
N LYS A 24 -12.52 33.50 26.90
CA LYS A 24 -11.97 34.07 25.66
C LYS A 24 -12.65 33.52 24.39
N LEU A 25 -13.48 32.49 24.53
CA LEU A 25 -14.18 31.81 23.44
C LEU A 25 -15.58 32.41 23.25
N THR A 26 -15.74 33.25 22.23
CA THR A 26 -17.07 33.69 21.76
C THR A 26 -17.87 32.49 21.25
N ASN A 27 -19.17 32.38 21.60
CA ASN A 27 -20.07 31.29 21.18
C ASN A 27 -20.03 31.01 19.66
N THR A 28 -19.84 32.06 18.85
CA THR A 28 -19.65 31.97 17.40
C THR A 28 -18.43 31.12 17.02
N ASN A 29 -17.30 31.26 17.72
CA ASN A 29 -16.06 30.51 17.45
C ASN A 29 -16.25 29.01 17.69
N ILE A 30 -17.07 28.63 18.69
CA ILE A 30 -17.38 27.21 18.98
C ILE A 30 -18.17 26.57 17.83
N VAL A 31 -19.13 27.28 17.25
CA VAL A 31 -19.92 26.78 16.11
C VAL A 31 -19.04 26.62 14.86
N TYR A 32 -18.17 27.59 14.59
CA TYR A 32 -17.20 27.47 13.49
C TYR A 32 -16.22 26.33 13.71
N MET A 33 -15.73 26.13 14.93
CA MET A 33 -14.83 25.02 15.29
C MET A 33 -15.46 23.66 14.99
N LYS A 34 -16.71 23.45 15.44
CA LYS A 34 -17.44 22.20 15.16
C LYS A 34 -17.63 21.96 13.65
N ARG A 35 -18.00 23.00 12.90
CA ARG A 35 -18.18 22.88 11.44
C ARG A 35 -16.88 22.49 10.73
N VAL A 36 -15.76 23.09 11.12
CA VAL A 36 -14.44 22.77 10.53
C VAL A 36 -14.01 21.36 10.90
N GLU A 37 -14.24 20.93 12.14
CA GLU A 37 -13.97 19.56 12.59
C GLU A 37 -14.74 18.52 11.78
N GLU A 38 -16.04 18.74 11.57
CA GLU A 38 -16.89 17.85 10.77
C GLU A 38 -16.39 17.74 9.32
N GLN A 39 -16.01 18.86 8.70
CA GLN A 39 -15.46 18.87 7.35
C GLN A 39 -14.12 18.14 7.26
N ASN A 40 -13.24 18.31 8.26
CA ASN A 40 -11.94 17.67 8.28
C ASN A 40 -12.08 16.15 8.48
N LEU A 41 -13.03 15.73 9.32
CA LEU A 41 -13.34 14.33 9.55
C LEU A 41 -13.87 13.65 8.28
N GLN A 42 -14.70 14.35 7.49
CA GLN A 42 -15.18 13.85 6.20
C GLN A 42 -14.03 13.71 5.20
N ARG A 43 -13.15 14.71 5.08
CA ARG A 43 -11.97 14.66 4.21
C ARG A 43 -11.03 13.52 4.60
N ALA A 44 -10.74 13.36 5.89
CA ALA A 44 -9.90 12.29 6.40
C ALA A 44 -10.48 10.91 6.08
N LYS A 45 -11.79 10.72 6.29
CA LYS A 45 -12.49 9.47 5.93
C LYS A 45 -12.39 9.18 4.44
N GLN A 46 -12.53 10.19 3.58
CA GLN A 46 -12.45 10.01 2.15
C GLN A 46 -11.04 9.59 1.70
N VAL A 47 -10.00 10.23 2.24
CA VAL A 47 -8.60 9.86 1.97
C VAL A 47 -8.31 8.43 2.45
N GLN A 48 -8.81 8.03 3.63
CA GLN A 48 -8.63 6.67 4.12
C GLN A 48 -9.29 5.62 3.21
N LYS A 49 -10.47 5.91 2.65
CA LYS A 49 -11.12 5.02 1.68
C LYS A 49 -10.26 4.82 0.44
N TYR A 50 -9.73 5.89 -0.14
CA TYR A 50 -8.87 5.81 -1.32
C TYR A 50 -7.57 5.07 -1.05
N ARG A 51 -6.95 5.26 0.13
CA ARG A 51 -5.75 4.51 0.51
C ARG A 51 -5.99 3.00 0.54
N LYS A 52 -7.11 2.57 1.13
CA LYS A 52 -7.49 1.15 1.18
C LYS A 52 -7.76 0.57 -0.21
N ALA A 53 -8.49 1.32 -1.05
CA ALA A 53 -8.78 0.91 -2.41
C ALA A 53 -7.49 0.78 -3.25
N ASN A 54 -6.59 1.75 -3.15
CA ASN A 54 -5.33 1.74 -3.90
C ASN A 54 -4.41 0.57 -3.48
N SER A 55 -4.35 0.26 -2.19
CA SER A 55 -3.61 -0.93 -1.72
C SER A 55 -4.20 -2.24 -2.26
N TYR A 56 -5.53 -2.34 -2.34
CA TYR A 56 -6.18 -3.51 -2.92
C TYR A 56 -5.89 -3.64 -4.42
N THR A 57 -6.00 -2.55 -5.18
CA THR A 57 -5.67 -2.54 -6.62
C THR A 57 -4.21 -2.94 -6.86
N ALA A 58 -3.26 -2.42 -6.07
CA ALA A 58 -1.86 -2.80 -6.18
C ALA A 58 -1.64 -4.31 -5.92
N LEU A 59 -2.33 -4.87 -4.92
CA LEU A 59 -2.26 -6.30 -4.61
C LEU A 59 -2.81 -7.15 -5.76
N VAL A 60 -3.96 -6.78 -6.32
CA VAL A 60 -4.57 -7.49 -7.45
C VAL A 60 -3.64 -7.46 -8.67
N CYS A 61 -3.10 -6.30 -9.04
CA CYS A 61 -2.16 -6.18 -10.15
C CYS A 61 -0.88 -6.99 -9.90
N GLY A 62 -0.33 -6.97 -8.68
CA GLY A 62 0.85 -7.75 -8.32
C GLY A 62 0.61 -9.26 -8.44
N LEU A 63 -0.50 -9.76 -7.90
CA LEU A 63 -0.86 -11.17 -8.01
C LEU A 63 -1.12 -11.60 -9.46
N ALA A 64 -1.75 -10.75 -10.27
CA ALA A 64 -2.00 -11.04 -11.68
C ALA A 64 -0.69 -11.24 -12.46
N VAL A 65 0.30 -10.35 -12.27
CA VAL A 65 1.61 -10.47 -12.94
C VAL A 65 2.35 -11.72 -12.46
N ILE A 66 2.39 -11.96 -11.15
CA ILE A 66 3.03 -13.16 -10.56
C ILE A 66 2.36 -14.43 -11.11
N GLY A 67 1.03 -14.45 -11.18
CA GLY A 67 0.26 -15.59 -11.68
C GLY A 67 0.56 -15.93 -13.13
N ILE A 68 0.60 -14.93 -14.02
CA ILE A 68 0.95 -15.13 -15.43
C ILE A 68 2.37 -15.66 -15.54
N TYR A 69 3.34 -15.04 -14.86
CA TYR A 69 4.74 -15.43 -14.93
C TYR A 69 4.97 -16.86 -14.39
N ALA A 70 4.36 -17.19 -13.25
CA ALA A 70 4.42 -18.53 -12.68
C ALA A 70 3.81 -19.56 -13.62
N TYR A 71 2.67 -19.25 -14.25
CA TYR A 71 2.03 -20.11 -15.23
C TYR A 71 2.94 -20.32 -16.45
N THR A 72 3.51 -19.26 -17.01
CA THR A 72 4.43 -19.36 -18.15
C THR A 72 5.60 -20.31 -17.87
N ILE A 73 6.29 -20.15 -16.74
CA ILE A 73 7.41 -21.03 -16.37
C ILE A 73 6.93 -22.48 -16.17
N HIS A 74 5.80 -22.66 -15.48
CA HIS A 74 5.25 -23.99 -15.25
C HIS A 74 4.87 -24.70 -16.55
N SER A 75 4.27 -23.97 -17.50
CA SER A 75 3.95 -24.48 -18.84
C SER A 75 5.21 -24.82 -19.63
N VAL A 76 6.22 -23.95 -19.63
CA VAL A 76 7.50 -24.22 -20.32
C VAL A 76 8.18 -25.47 -19.76
N LYS A 77 8.12 -25.73 -18.45
CA LYS A 77 8.69 -26.93 -17.83
C LYS A 77 7.97 -28.22 -18.22
N GLN A 78 6.70 -28.15 -18.63
CA GLN A 78 5.94 -29.33 -19.07
C GLN A 78 6.32 -29.80 -20.47
N GLU A 79 6.97 -28.97 -21.28
CA GLU A 79 7.44 -29.41 -22.59
C GLU A 79 8.73 -30.23 -22.43
N LYS A 80 8.69 -31.50 -22.86
CA LYS A 80 9.83 -32.43 -22.98
C LYS A 80 10.76 -32.02 -24.13
N PHE A 81 11.08 -30.73 -24.23
CA PHE A 81 11.77 -30.14 -25.38
C PHE A 81 13.22 -30.62 -25.54
N LEU A 82 13.87 -31.07 -24.46
CA LEU A 82 15.29 -31.40 -24.44
C LEU A 82 15.63 -32.85 -24.07
N ASP A 83 14.62 -33.72 -23.98
CA ASP A 83 14.78 -35.14 -23.60
C ASP A 83 14.40 -36.08 -24.77
N ASP A 84 14.18 -35.51 -25.96
CA ASP A 84 14.06 -36.22 -27.24
C ASP A 84 15.36 -36.13 -28.09
N PHE A 85 16.45 -35.60 -27.52
CA PHE A 85 17.79 -35.58 -28.14
C PHE A 85 18.72 -36.69 -27.65
N GLU A 86 18.30 -37.55 -26.71
CA GLU A 86 19.05 -38.76 -26.38
C GLU A 86 18.97 -39.74 -27.56
N VAL A 87 20.05 -39.76 -28.33
CA VAL A 87 20.28 -40.70 -29.44
C VAL A 87 20.14 -42.12 -28.89
N PRO A 88 19.30 -42.99 -29.48
CA PRO A 88 19.16 -44.36 -28.98
C PRO A 88 20.54 -45.03 -28.98
N GLU A 89 20.91 -45.62 -27.85
CA GLU A 89 22.15 -46.40 -27.74
C GLU A 89 22.20 -47.39 -28.91
N LYS A 90 23.25 -47.31 -29.71
CA LYS A 90 23.49 -48.25 -30.81
C LYS A 90 23.60 -49.64 -30.19
N ILE A 91 22.53 -50.44 -30.33
CA ILE A 91 22.55 -51.86 -30.01
C ILE A 91 23.55 -52.48 -30.99
N ILE A 92 24.77 -52.74 -30.52
CA ILE A 92 25.75 -53.52 -31.27
C ILE A 92 25.31 -54.97 -31.07
N ASP A 93 24.51 -55.48 -32.00
CA ASP A 93 24.28 -56.91 -32.13
C ASP A 93 25.62 -57.56 -32.47
N ASN A 94 26.34 -57.99 -31.44
CA ASN A 94 27.50 -58.86 -31.59
C ASN A 94 26.98 -60.24 -31.99
N ALA A 95 26.68 -60.40 -33.29
CA ALA A 95 26.58 -61.70 -33.91
C ALA A 95 28.00 -62.27 -34.05
N THR A 96 28.42 -63.13 -33.11
CA THR A 96 29.30 -64.30 -33.33
C THR A 96 29.22 -65.20 -32.11
#